data_AF-A0A1H3B2A0-F1
#
_entry.id   AF-A0A1H3B2A0-F1
#
_cell.length_a   1.000
_cell.length_b   1.000
_cell.length_c   1.000
_cell.angle_alpha   90.00
_cell.angle_beta   90.00
_cell.angle_gamma   90.00
#
_symmetry.space_group_name_H-M   'P 1'
#
loop_
_entity.id
_entity.type
_entity.pdbx_description
1 polymer ?
#
loop_
_entity_poly.entity_id
_entity_poly.type
_entity_poly.pdbx_seq_one_letter_code
_entity_poly.pdbx_strand_id
1 'polypeptide(L)' 'MPAVQNGKSKIKMVALMPHNQKNITWHSFISLNKKPSMEIINGMILRFKSTEAVKRVQVYQFYENKVLIHEIKRP' A
#
# COMPACT_ATOMS: atom_id res chain seq x y z
N MET A 1 11.75 15.60 8.90
CA MET A 1 11.62 14.13 9.07
C MET A 1 11.09 13.54 7.77
N PRO A 2 11.60 12.40 7.28
CA PRO A 2 11.09 11.79 6.06
C PRO A 2 9.62 11.40 6.25
N ALA A 3 8.77 11.75 5.27
CA ALA A 3 7.34 11.49 5.34
C ALA A 3 7.02 9.97 5.30
N VAL A 4 7.92 9.19 4.70
CA VAL A 4 7.84 7.75 4.49
C VAL A 4 9.21 7.13 4.75
N GLN A 5 9.33 6.05 5.54
CA GLN A 5 10.61 5.37 5.78
C GLN A 5 10.41 3.87 5.97
N ASN A 6 11.15 3.07 5.20
CA ASN A 6 11.15 1.61 5.29
C ASN A 6 11.58 1.18 6.71
N GLY A 7 10.80 0.32 7.36
CA GLY A 7 11.01 -0.12 8.74
C GLY A 7 10.42 0.79 9.83
N LYS A 8 10.01 2.03 9.52
CA LYS A 8 9.24 2.89 10.46
C LYS A 8 7.78 3.05 10.07
N SER A 9 7.43 2.91 8.80
CA SER A 9 6.04 2.93 8.35
C SER A 9 5.28 1.69 8.84
N LYS A 10 4.12 1.89 9.48
CA LYS A 10 3.27 0.81 10.01
C LYS A 10 2.75 -0.14 8.93
N ILE A 11 2.32 0.41 7.79
CA ILE A 11 1.75 -0.38 6.69
C ILE A 11 2.62 -0.30 5.45
N LYS A 12 2.85 -1.45 4.83
CA LYS A 12 3.45 -1.61 3.51
C LYS A 12 2.38 -2.12 2.55
N MET A 13 2.13 -1.38 1.50
CA MET A 13 1.26 -1.76 0.39
C MET A 13 2.12 -2.30 -0.75
N VAL A 14 1.73 -3.43 -1.33
CA VAL A 14 2.34 -4.03 -2.51
C VAL A 14 1.26 -4.15 -3.56
N ALA A 15 1.42 -3.40 -4.64
CA ALA A 15 0.60 -3.45 -5.83
C ALA A 15 1.24 -4.43 -6.82
N LEU A 16 0.64 -5.61 -6.95
CA LEU A 16 1.05 -6.64 -7.91
C LEU A 16 0.63 -6.22 -9.31
N MET A 17 1.63 -6.08 -10.17
CA MET A 17 1.47 -5.74 -11.57
C MET A 17 1.33 -7.01 -12.43
N PRO A 18 0.77 -6.91 -13.64
CA PRO A 18 0.69 -8.02 -14.58
C PRO A 18 2.08 -8.50 -14.99
N HIS A 19 2.12 -9.70 -15.55
CA HIS A 19 3.33 -10.31 -16.08
C HIS A 19 4.10 -9.30 -16.95
N ASN A 20 5.42 -9.20 -16.73
CA ASN A 20 6.32 -8.24 -17.38
C ASN A 20 6.38 -6.80 -16.81
N GLN A 21 5.72 -6.52 -15.67
CA GLN A 21 5.87 -5.24 -14.96
C GLN A 21 6.34 -5.44 -13.52
N LYS A 22 7.21 -4.53 -13.03
CA LYS A 22 7.71 -4.59 -11.65
C LYS A 22 6.61 -4.21 -10.67
N ASN A 23 6.46 -5.01 -9.60
CA ASN A 23 5.52 -4.70 -8.52
C ASN A 23 5.84 -3.34 -7.89
N ILE A 24 4.78 -2.60 -7.59
CA ILE A 24 4.89 -1.26 -7.00
C ILE A 24 4.74 -1.42 -5.49
N THR A 25 5.71 -0.93 -4.73
CA THR A 25 5.66 -0.95 -3.26
C THR A 25 5.47 0.46 -2.73
N TRP A 26 4.47 0.63 -1.88
CA TRP A 26 4.16 1.88 -1.18
C TRP A 26 4.24 1.66 0.33
N HIS A 27 4.56 2.70 1.06
CA HIS A 27 4.64 2.67 2.51
C HIS A 27 3.74 3.78 3.08
N SER A 28 3.10 3.51 4.21
CA SER A 28 2.29 4.50 4.91
C SER A 28 3.14 5.64 5.44
N PHE A 29 2.52 6.80 5.65
CA PHE A 29 3.19 7.92 6.32
C PHE A 29 3.45 7.57 7.77
N ILE A 30 4.64 7.92 8.27
CA ILE A 30 5.05 7.65 9.66
C ILE A 30 4.11 8.39 10.64
N SER A 31 3.64 9.58 10.26
CA SER A 31 2.67 10.36 11.04
C SER A 31 1.32 9.66 11.24
N LEU A 32 0.95 8.75 10.33
CA LEU A 32 -0.30 8.01 10.40
C LEU A 32 -0.18 6.72 11.23
N ASN A 33 1.00 6.36 11.71
CA ASN A 33 1.20 5.12 12.49
C ASN A 33 0.30 5.02 13.73
N LYS A 34 -0.10 6.16 14.32
CA LYS A 34 -1.02 6.23 15.46
C LYS A 34 -2.47 5.91 15.09
N LYS A 35 -2.81 5.89 13.80
CA LYS A 35 -4.17 5.65 13.31
C LYS A 35 -4.51 4.15 13.20
N PRO A 36 -5.81 3.82 13.16
CA PRO A 36 -6.27 2.46 12.83
C PRO A 36 -5.77 2.05 11.44
N SER A 37 -5.37 0.78 11.31
CA SER A 37 -4.73 0.29 10.09
C SER A 37 -5.65 0.40 8.86
N MET A 38 -6.96 0.21 9.06
CA MET A 38 -7.97 0.35 8.01
C MET A 38 -8.08 1.78 7.45
N GLU A 39 -7.97 2.83 8.30
CA GLU A 39 -7.97 4.22 7.83
C GLU A 39 -6.74 4.52 6.97
N ILE A 40 -5.58 4.01 7.39
CA ILE A 40 -4.32 4.16 6.67
C ILE A 40 -4.44 3.47 5.31
N ILE A 41 -4.95 2.23 5.27
CA ILE A 41 -5.19 1.47 4.04
C ILE A 41 -6.11 2.25 3.09
N ASN A 42 -7.25 2.75 3.57
CA ASN A 42 -8.17 3.54 2.75
C ASN A 42 -7.51 4.80 2.18
N GLY A 43 -6.74 5.53 2.99
CA GLY A 43 -5.98 6.68 2.53
C GLY A 43 -4.92 6.33 1.49
N MET A 44 -4.24 5.18 1.64
CA MET A 44 -3.26 4.68 0.67
C MET A 44 -3.94 4.28 -0.64
N ILE A 45 -5.07 3.57 -0.58
CA ILE A 45 -5.86 3.18 -1.75
C ILE A 45 -6.33 4.42 -2.51
N LEU A 46 -6.87 5.43 -1.83
CA LEU A 46 -7.34 6.66 -2.48
C LEU A 46 -6.22 7.35 -3.25
N ARG A 47 -5.04 7.49 -2.64
CA ARG A 47 -3.86 8.08 -3.30
C ARG A 47 -3.39 7.23 -4.47
N PHE A 48 -3.40 5.91 -4.30
CA PHE A 48 -3.00 4.99 -5.35
C PHE A 48 -3.99 4.98 -6.52
N LYS A 49 -5.30 5.11 -6.24
CA LYS A 49 -6.35 5.21 -7.25
C LYS A 49 -6.20 6.44 -8.14
N SER A 50 -5.58 7.51 -7.62
CA SER A 50 -5.25 8.69 -8.42
C SER A 50 -4.04 8.48 -9.36
N THR A 51 -3.32 7.36 -9.26
CA THR A 51 -2.20 7.05 -10.14
C THR A 51 -2.63 6.21 -11.34
N GLU A 52 -1.99 6.38 -12.50
CA GLU A 52 -2.27 5.58 -13.70
C GLU A 52 -1.97 4.09 -13.50
N ALA A 53 -1.08 3.76 -12.55
CA ALA A 53 -0.76 2.39 -12.17
C ALA A 53 -1.97 1.61 -11.64
N VAL A 54 -3.01 2.28 -11.12
CA VAL A 54 -4.26 1.64 -10.69
C VAL A 54 -4.93 0.85 -11.80
N LYS A 55 -4.80 1.30 -13.06
CA LYS A 55 -5.43 0.63 -14.19
C LYS A 55 -4.81 -0.73 -14.48
N ARG A 56 -3.55 -0.93 -14.06
CA ARG A 56 -2.76 -2.12 -14.34
C ARG A 56 -2.64 -3.05 -13.13
N VAL A 57 -2.84 -2.57 -11.89
CA VAL A 57 -2.82 -3.45 -10.72
C VAL A 57 -3.84 -4.57 -10.87
N GLN A 58 -3.38 -5.79 -10.60
CA GLN A 58 -4.22 -6.97 -10.44
C GLN A 58 -4.57 -7.18 -8.96
N VAL A 59 -3.61 -7.02 -8.05
CA VAL A 59 -3.80 -7.27 -6.62
C VAL A 59 -3.12 -6.21 -5.76
N TYR A 60 -3.79 -5.77 -4.71
CA TYR A 60 -3.25 -4.94 -3.65
C TYR A 60 -3.08 -5.77 -2.39
N GLN A 61 -1.87 -5.84 -1.85
CA GLN A 61 -1.57 -6.51 -0.59
C GLN A 61 -1.09 -5.51 0.44
N PHE A 62 -1.68 -5.52 1.63
CA PHE A 62 -1.33 -4.63 2.72
C PHE A 62 -0.72 -5.46 3.85
N TYR A 63 0.50 -5.11 4.23
CA TYR A 63 1.27 -5.76 5.26
C TYR A 63 1.48 -4.82 6.44
N GLU A 64 1.29 -5.32 7.64
CA GLU A 64 1.66 -4.67 8.89
C GLU A 64 2.62 -5.59 9.65
N ASN A 65 3.81 -5.11 10.02
CA ASN A 65 4.82 -5.93 10.70
C ASN A 65 5.13 -7.28 10.00
N LYS A 66 5.12 -7.30 8.66
CA LYS A 66 5.29 -8.49 7.80
C LYS A 66 4.11 -9.47 7.78
N VAL A 67 2.99 -9.14 8.43
CA VAL A 67 1.74 -9.91 8.38
C VAL A 67 0.81 -9.30 7.34
N LEU A 68 0.26 -10.11 6.43
CA LEU A 68 -0.77 -9.66 5.49
C LEU A 68 -2.06 -9.39 6.27
N ILE A 69 -2.48 -8.13 6.32
CA ILE A 69 -3.70 -7.71 7.04
C ILE A 69 -4.88 -7.51 6.09
N HIS A 70 -4.62 -7.23 4.82
CA HIS A 70 -5.67 -6.99 3.85
C HIS A 70 -5.18 -7.27 2.43
N GLU A 71 -6.06 -7.84 1.61
CA GLU A 71 -5.81 -8.06 0.19
C GLU A 71 -7.04 -7.65 -0.61
N ILE A 72 -6.82 -6.91 -1.70
CA ILE A 72 -7.87 -6.53 -2.64
C ILE A 72 -7.45 -7.03 -4.01
N LYS A 73 -8.13 -8.07 -4.51
CA LYS A 73 -7.99 -8.51 -5.88
C LYS A 73 -8.97 -7.74 -6.75
N ARG A 74 -8.48 -7.24 -7.89
CA ARG A 74 -9.37 -6.69 -8.89
C ARG A 74 -10.11 -7.86 -9.57
N PRO A 75 -11.45 -7.82 -9.67
CA PRO A 75 -12.22 -8.84 -10.36
C PRO A 75 -11.91 -8.86 -11.87
#